data_AF-A0A5R2N282-F1
#
_entry.id   AF-A0A5R2N282-F1
#
_cell.length_a   1.000
_cell.length_b   1.000
_cell.length_c   1.000
_cell.angle_alpha   90.00
_cell.angle_beta   90.00
_cell.angle_gamma   90.00
#
_symmetry.space_group_name_H-M   'P 1'
#
loop_
_entity.id
_entity.type
_entity.pdbx_description
1 polymer ?
#
loop_
_entity_poly.entity_id
_entity_poly.type
_entity_poly.pdbx_seq_one_letter_code
_entity_poly.pdbx_strand_id
1 'polypeptide(L)'
;QGDRSRPLATKPKLSGDEMKAYARRLTEFGEWCAEQGMPLSYHHHMAAVVETEPELDAFMRHSGEGIPLLLDAGHLAFAGGDVLRAIDNHHKRISHVHVKDVRMDVIDKLDRTKQSFLDAVALGAFTVPGDGSLDFGAIVQRFADHGYEGWFV
;
A
#
# COMPACT_ATOMS: atom_id res chain seq x y z
N GLN A 1 -6.96 7.87 7.33
CA GLN A 1 -7.72 7.56 6.10
C GLN A 1 -9.20 7.94 6.14
N GLY A 2 -10.02 7.54 7.12
CA GLY A 2 -11.48 7.76 7.11
C GLY A 2 -11.99 9.11 7.63
N ASP A 3 -11.12 10.09 7.86
CA ASP A 3 -11.49 11.39 8.41
C ASP A 3 -11.30 12.49 7.37
N ARG A 4 -12.42 13.05 6.88
CA ARG A 4 -12.44 14.07 5.84
C ARG A 4 -11.87 15.41 6.30
N SER A 5 -11.81 15.66 7.62
CA SER A 5 -11.26 16.89 8.17
C SER A 5 -9.73 16.93 8.18
N ARG A 6 -9.07 15.78 7.93
CA ARG A 6 -7.62 15.65 8.00
C ARG A 6 -6.97 15.70 6.62
N PRO A 7 -6.18 16.76 6.32
CA PRO A 7 -5.45 16.83 5.05
C PRO A 7 -4.42 15.72 4.91
N LEU A 8 -4.13 15.32 3.66
CA LEU A 8 -3.15 14.28 3.33
C LEU A 8 -1.77 14.53 3.96
N ALA A 9 -1.33 15.79 4.02
CA ALA A 9 -0.05 16.17 4.63
C ALA A 9 0.05 15.89 6.14
N THR A 10 -1.05 15.55 6.81
CA THR A 10 -1.14 15.34 8.26
C THR A 10 -1.19 13.87 8.68
N LYS A 11 -0.77 12.96 7.79
CA LYS A 11 -0.69 11.53 8.12
C LYS A 11 0.22 11.30 9.35
N PRO A 12 -0.05 10.26 10.15
CA PRO A 12 0.89 9.83 11.18
C PRO A 12 2.25 9.46 10.57
N LYS A 13 3.34 9.87 11.23
CA LYS A 13 4.71 9.54 10.86
C LYS A 13 5.41 8.93 12.06
N LEU A 14 6.06 7.80 11.86
CA LEU A 14 6.86 7.13 12.87
C LEU A 14 8.34 7.44 12.63
N SER A 15 9.10 7.61 13.70
CA SER A 15 10.56 7.51 13.68
C SER A 15 11.00 6.09 13.31
N GLY A 16 12.30 5.91 13.03
CA GLY A 16 12.85 4.59 12.70
C GLY A 16 12.63 3.56 13.82
N ASP A 17 12.82 3.95 15.08
CA ASP A 17 12.62 3.06 16.22
C ASP A 17 11.14 2.71 16.44
N GLU A 18 10.25 3.70 16.25
CA GLU A 18 8.81 3.46 16.30
C GLU A 18 8.35 2.55 15.17
N MET A 19 8.84 2.73 13.95
CA MET A 19 8.54 1.84 12.81
C MET A 19 9.00 0.41 13.09
N LYS A 20 10.21 0.23 13.63
CA LYS A 20 10.72 -1.08 14.02
C LYS A 20 9.88 -1.73 15.12
N ALA A 21 9.46 -0.97 16.13
CA ALA A 21 8.57 -1.47 17.18
C ALA A 21 7.19 -1.82 16.65
N TYR A 22 6.63 -1.00 15.76
CA TYR A 22 5.34 -1.19 15.11
C TYR A 22 5.33 -2.46 14.23
N ALA A 23 6.34 -2.64 13.38
CA ALA A 23 6.47 -3.80 12.51
C ALA A 23 6.57 -5.13 13.28
N ARG A 24 7.31 -5.16 14.40
CA ARG A 24 7.40 -6.35 15.27
C ARG A 24 6.07 -6.68 15.93
N ARG A 25 5.39 -5.70 16.51
CA ARG A 25 4.08 -5.91 17.14
C ARG A 25 3.03 -6.42 16.15
N LEU A 26 3.05 -5.91 14.92
CA LEU A 26 2.16 -6.41 13.87
C LEU A 26 2.54 -7.81 13.37
N THR A 27 3.82 -8.17 13.43
CA THR A 27 4.27 -9.54 13.17
C THR A 27 3.69 -10.48 14.21
N GLU A 28 3.90 -10.20 15.50
CA GLU A 28 3.37 -11.01 16.61
C GLU A 28 1.84 -11.15 16.53
N PHE A 29 1.14 -10.06 16.20
CA PHE A 29 -0.31 -10.09 16.00
C PHE A 29 -0.73 -10.95 14.80
N GLY A 30 -0.01 -10.85 13.68
CA GLY A 30 -0.25 -11.66 12.49
C GLY A 30 -0.01 -13.16 12.72
N GLU A 31 1.06 -13.51 13.45
CA GLU A 31 1.35 -14.89 13.87
C GLU A 31 0.20 -15.45 14.72
N TRP A 32 -0.23 -14.69 15.73
CA TRP A 32 -1.37 -15.08 16.56
C TRP A 32 -2.66 -15.26 15.74
N CYS A 33 -2.98 -14.34 14.84
CA CYS A 33 -4.14 -14.45 13.96
C CYS A 33 -4.09 -15.68 13.04
N ALA A 34 -2.89 -16.02 12.54
CA ALA A 34 -2.69 -17.23 11.75
C ALA A 34 -2.92 -18.51 12.58
N GLU A 35 -2.49 -18.55 13.84
CA GLU A 35 -2.79 -19.66 14.77
C GLU A 35 -4.30 -19.83 15.02
N GLN A 36 -5.07 -18.74 14.89
CA GLN A 36 -6.55 -18.79 14.98
C GLN A 36 -7.23 -19.15 13.65
N GLY A 37 -6.47 -19.47 12.59
CA GLY A 37 -7.01 -19.77 11.26
C GLY A 37 -7.49 -18.53 10.49
N MET A 38 -7.02 -17.33 10.86
CA MET A 38 -7.39 -16.05 10.24
C MET A 38 -6.13 -15.27 9.82
N PRO A 39 -5.35 -15.76 8.84
CA PRO A 39 -4.12 -15.09 8.44
C PRO A 39 -4.39 -13.68 7.91
N LEU A 40 -3.46 -12.76 8.19
CA LEU A 40 -3.57 -11.36 7.78
C LEU A 40 -2.75 -11.06 6.52
N SER A 41 -3.06 -9.93 5.90
CA SER A 41 -2.23 -9.29 4.88
C SER A 41 -2.20 -7.79 5.16
N TYR A 42 -1.00 -7.24 5.33
CA TYR A 42 -0.82 -5.84 5.72
C TYR A 42 -0.99 -4.92 4.52
N HIS A 43 -1.95 -4.00 4.61
CA HIS A 43 -2.24 -3.05 3.54
C HIS A 43 -1.56 -1.70 3.82
N HIS A 44 -0.52 -1.39 3.03
CA HIS A 44 0.00 -0.03 2.97
C HIS A 44 -1.03 0.89 2.28
N HIS A 45 -1.22 2.11 2.79
CA HIS A 45 -2.38 2.91 2.39
C HIS A 45 -2.13 4.42 2.53
N MET A 46 -2.78 5.19 1.66
CA MET A 46 -2.81 6.65 1.75
C MET A 46 -3.44 7.14 3.08
N ALA A 47 -2.85 8.15 3.69
CA ALA A 47 -3.19 8.68 5.00
C ALA A 47 -3.12 7.63 6.14
N ALA A 48 -2.23 6.64 6.01
CA ALA A 48 -1.86 5.68 7.05
C ALA A 48 -0.40 5.84 7.49
N VAL A 49 0.03 5.03 8.46
CA VAL A 49 1.41 5.03 8.97
C VAL A 49 2.40 4.63 7.88
N VAL A 50 2.11 3.52 7.18
CA VAL A 50 2.88 3.05 6.03
C VAL A 50 2.13 3.47 4.78
N GLU A 51 2.59 4.56 4.16
CA GLU A 51 1.99 5.14 2.96
C GLU A 51 2.99 5.11 1.80
N THR A 52 4.17 5.67 2.04
CA THR A 52 5.18 5.86 1.00
C THR A 52 6.05 4.63 0.82
N GLU A 53 6.67 4.51 -0.34
CA GLU A 53 7.56 3.40 -0.64
C GLU A 53 8.74 3.23 0.36
N PRO A 54 9.43 4.29 0.83
CA PRO A 54 10.43 4.15 1.87
C PRO A 54 9.87 3.65 3.21
N GLU A 55 8.63 4.02 3.55
CA GLU A 55 7.95 3.53 4.75
C GLU A 55 7.56 2.06 4.61
N LEU A 56 7.10 1.64 3.41
CA LEU A 56 6.84 0.25 3.08
C LEU A 56 8.13 -0.59 3.21
N ASP A 57 9.22 -0.14 2.60
CA ASP A 57 10.52 -0.81 2.70
C ASP A 57 11.00 -0.92 4.15
N ALA A 58 10.80 0.14 4.95
CA ALA A 58 11.16 0.14 6.36
C ALA A 58 10.29 -0.83 7.19
N PHE A 59 8.99 -0.87 6.91
CA PHE A 59 8.07 -1.80 7.54
C PHE A 59 8.44 -3.25 7.21
N MET A 60 8.60 -3.58 5.92
CA MET A 60 8.92 -4.93 5.45
C MET A 60 10.28 -5.42 5.96
N ARG A 61 11.27 -4.53 6.07
CA ARG A 61 12.59 -4.87 6.65
C ARG A 61 12.52 -5.23 8.14
N HIS A 62 11.53 -4.70 8.87
CA HIS A 62 11.42 -4.90 10.32
C HIS A 62 10.28 -5.84 10.72
N SER A 63 9.45 -6.29 9.78
CA SER A 63 8.37 -7.25 10.00
C SER A 63 8.80 -8.68 9.62
N GLY A 64 8.36 -9.66 10.41
CA GLY A 64 8.58 -11.08 10.15
C GLY A 64 7.49 -11.71 9.27
N GLU A 65 7.67 -12.97 8.90
CA GLU A 65 6.81 -13.69 7.94
C GLU A 65 5.34 -13.78 8.35
N GLY A 66 5.04 -13.73 9.66
CA GLY A 66 3.67 -13.76 10.17
C GLY A 66 2.78 -12.57 9.80
N ILE A 67 3.32 -11.55 9.15
CA ILE A 67 2.52 -10.47 8.55
C ILE A 67 2.87 -10.27 7.07
N PRO A 68 2.28 -11.07 6.16
CA PRO A 68 2.41 -10.88 4.71
C PRO A 68 1.95 -9.49 4.24
N LEU A 69 2.31 -9.12 3.01
CA LEU A 69 1.99 -7.85 2.38
C LEU A 69 0.78 -7.98 1.46
N LEU A 70 -0.14 -7.03 1.56
CA LEU A 70 -1.08 -6.70 0.50
C LEU A 70 -0.47 -5.55 -0.29
N LEU A 71 -0.12 -5.80 -1.56
CA LEU A 71 0.35 -4.74 -2.45
C LEU A 71 -0.84 -4.10 -3.17
N ASP A 72 -1.02 -2.80 -2.98
CA ASP A 72 -2.05 -2.02 -3.68
C ASP A 72 -1.38 -1.02 -4.63
N ALA A 73 -1.50 -1.29 -5.94
CA ALA A 73 -0.83 -0.52 -6.97
C ALA A 73 -1.22 0.96 -6.93
N GLY A 74 -2.51 1.25 -6.74
CA GLY A 74 -3.03 2.60 -6.75
C GLY A 74 -2.60 3.41 -5.54
N HIS A 75 -2.62 2.82 -4.34
CA HIS A 75 -2.12 3.51 -3.16
C HIS A 75 -0.63 3.82 -3.25
N LEU A 76 0.18 2.86 -3.73
CA LEU A 76 1.62 3.08 -3.86
C LEU A 76 1.93 4.17 -4.90
N ALA A 77 1.27 4.12 -6.06
CA ALA A 77 1.43 5.12 -7.11
C ALA A 77 0.99 6.52 -6.64
N PHE A 78 -0.14 6.64 -5.92
CA PHE A 78 -0.59 7.91 -5.35
C PHE A 78 0.37 8.45 -4.26
N ALA A 79 1.07 7.57 -3.55
CA ALA A 79 2.14 7.95 -2.65
C ALA A 79 3.44 8.37 -3.38
N GLY A 80 3.49 8.25 -4.71
CA GLY A 80 4.66 8.54 -5.54
C GLY A 80 5.70 7.41 -5.57
N GLY A 81 5.32 6.19 -5.19
CA GLY A 81 6.19 5.01 -5.20
C GLY A 81 6.22 4.29 -6.54
N ASP A 82 7.28 3.50 -6.76
CA ASP A 82 7.45 2.64 -7.92
C ASP A 82 6.82 1.25 -7.66
N VAL A 83 5.69 0.98 -8.32
CA VAL A 83 4.96 -0.28 -8.16
C VAL A 83 5.79 -1.48 -8.59
N LEU A 84 6.52 -1.39 -9.70
CA LEU A 84 7.30 -2.52 -10.23
C LEU A 84 8.50 -2.83 -9.33
N ARG A 85 9.17 -1.78 -8.81
CA ARG A 85 10.27 -1.95 -7.84
C ARG A 85 9.76 -2.58 -6.54
N ALA A 86 8.59 -2.17 -6.04
CA ALA A 86 8.01 -2.75 -4.84
C ALA A 86 7.66 -4.24 -5.03
N ILE A 87 7.15 -4.63 -6.22
CA ILE A 87 6.94 -6.04 -6.55
C ILE A 87 8.27 -6.78 -6.51
N ASP A 88 9.30 -6.29 -7.20
CA ASP A 88 10.62 -6.95 -7.25
C ASP A 88 11.20 -7.21 -5.85
N ASN A 89 11.13 -6.21 -4.99
CA ASN A 89 11.74 -6.26 -3.68
C ASN A 89 10.95 -7.12 -2.69
N HIS A 90 9.62 -7.15 -2.80
CA HIS A 90 8.76 -7.73 -1.77
C HIS A 90 7.95 -8.95 -2.23
N HIS A 91 8.11 -9.42 -3.48
CA HIS A 91 7.33 -10.53 -4.06
C HIS A 91 7.15 -11.74 -3.13
N LYS A 92 8.21 -12.17 -2.44
CA LYS A 92 8.17 -13.33 -1.52
C LYS A 92 7.21 -13.18 -0.35
N ARG A 93 6.85 -11.94 -0.01
CA ARG A 93 5.98 -11.62 1.12
C ARG A 93 4.61 -11.13 0.66
N ILE A 94 4.37 -10.92 -0.64
CA ILE A 94 3.07 -10.48 -1.16
C ILE A 94 2.10 -11.68 -1.17
N SER A 95 1.02 -11.58 -0.39
CA SER A 95 -0.03 -12.62 -0.35
C SER A 95 -1.33 -12.19 -1.03
N HIS A 96 -1.53 -10.89 -1.23
CA HIS A 96 -2.76 -10.35 -1.82
C HIS A 96 -2.44 -9.10 -2.66
N VAL A 97 -3.19 -8.89 -3.73
CA VAL A 97 -2.98 -7.74 -4.63
C VAL A 97 -4.30 -7.00 -4.82
N HIS A 98 -4.27 -5.67 -4.61
CA HIS A 98 -5.35 -4.81 -5.03
C HIS A 98 -5.00 -4.11 -6.34
N VAL A 99 -5.89 -4.23 -7.33
CA VAL A 99 -5.75 -3.66 -8.67
C VAL A 99 -6.46 -2.33 -8.80
N LYS A 100 -6.06 -1.39 -7.94
CA LYS A 100 -6.60 -0.02 -7.97
C LYS A 100 -5.82 0.82 -8.97
N ASP A 101 -6.46 1.32 -10.02
CA ASP A 101 -5.86 2.29 -10.93
C ASP A 101 -6.03 3.71 -10.38
N VAL A 102 -5.24 4.64 -10.88
CA VAL A 102 -5.25 6.04 -10.48
C VAL A 102 -5.35 6.98 -11.67
N ARG A 103 -5.99 8.13 -11.47
CA ARG A 103 -5.95 9.25 -12.41
C ARG A 103 -4.89 10.25 -11.95
N MET A 104 -3.69 10.15 -12.52
CA MET A 104 -2.56 10.99 -12.09
C MET A 104 -2.83 12.48 -12.30
N ASP A 105 -3.58 12.84 -13.34
CA ASP A 105 -3.96 14.23 -13.59
C ASP A 105 -4.88 14.83 -12.51
N VAL A 106 -5.63 14.00 -11.77
CA VAL A 106 -6.39 14.40 -10.58
C VAL A 106 -5.45 14.52 -9.38
N ILE A 107 -4.61 13.50 -9.17
CA ILE A 107 -3.67 13.43 -8.06
C ILE A 107 -2.71 14.62 -8.06
N ASP A 108 -2.16 14.97 -9.22
CA ASP A 108 -1.18 16.05 -9.39
C ASP A 108 -1.75 17.43 -9.10
N LYS A 109 -3.09 17.57 -9.16
CA LYS A 109 -3.81 18.83 -8.85
C LYS A 109 -4.22 18.93 -7.39
N LEU A 110 -3.99 17.90 -6.56
CA LEU A 110 -4.39 17.92 -5.16
C LEU A 110 -3.51 18.87 -4.34
N ASP A 111 -4.15 19.80 -3.62
CA ASP A 111 -3.55 20.50 -2.50
C ASP A 111 -3.52 19.58 -1.27
N ARG A 112 -2.42 18.83 -1.13
CA ARG A 112 -2.21 17.88 -0.02
C ARG A 112 -2.25 18.56 1.37
N THR A 113 -2.12 19.88 1.47
CA THR A 113 -2.19 20.63 2.74
C THR A 113 -3.62 20.93 3.17
N LYS A 114 -4.59 20.84 2.26
CA LYS A 114 -6.01 21.10 2.52
C LYS A 114 -6.91 19.91 2.30
N GLN A 115 -6.66 19.12 1.26
CA GLN A 115 -7.53 18.04 0.84
C GLN A 115 -7.20 16.76 1.60
N SER A 116 -8.25 16.08 2.06
CA SER A 116 -8.16 14.78 2.72
C SER A 116 -8.07 13.64 1.71
N PHE A 117 -7.80 12.44 2.21
CA PHE A 117 -7.92 11.22 1.42
C PHE A 117 -9.33 11.05 0.84
N LEU A 118 -10.38 11.34 1.61
CA LEU A 118 -11.76 11.21 1.15
C LEU A 118 -12.12 12.25 0.08
N ASP A 119 -11.51 13.44 0.12
CA ASP A 119 -11.66 14.42 -0.97
C ASP A 119 -11.00 13.93 -2.25
N ALA A 120 -9.80 13.34 -2.16
CA ALA A 120 -9.13 12.75 -3.31
C ALA A 120 -9.98 11.63 -3.95
N VAL A 121 -10.58 10.76 -3.13
CA VAL A 121 -11.53 9.74 -3.61
C VAL A 121 -12.73 10.37 -4.31
N ALA A 122 -13.35 11.38 -3.69
CA ALA A 122 -14.53 12.07 -4.25
C ALA A 122 -14.22 12.82 -5.56
N LEU A 123 -12.98 13.27 -5.74
CA LEU A 123 -12.49 13.90 -6.97
C LEU A 123 -12.11 12.90 -8.07
N GLY A 124 -12.20 11.60 -7.80
CA GLY A 124 -11.93 10.55 -8.78
C GLY A 124 -10.45 10.18 -8.90
N ALA A 125 -9.66 10.34 -7.83
CA ALA A 125 -8.25 9.94 -7.84
C ALA A 125 -8.05 8.45 -8.16
N PHE A 126 -8.99 7.58 -7.76
CA PHE A 126 -8.96 6.15 -8.08
C PHE A 126 -9.98 5.75 -9.14
N THR A 127 -9.67 4.68 -9.86
CA THR A 127 -10.53 4.04 -10.84
C THR A 127 -10.17 2.56 -11.02
N VAL A 128 -10.83 1.89 -11.96
CA VAL A 128 -10.57 0.49 -12.33
C VAL A 128 -9.40 0.37 -13.32
N PRO A 129 -8.68 -0.77 -13.36
CA PRO A 129 -7.61 -1.00 -14.32
C PRO A 129 -8.03 -0.73 -15.77
N GLY A 130 -7.20 0.04 -16.49
CA GLY A 130 -7.43 0.40 -17.89
C GLY A 130 -8.27 1.67 -18.09
N ASP A 131 -8.77 2.27 -17.01
CA ASP A 131 -9.41 3.59 -17.01
C ASP A 131 -8.55 4.67 -16.29
N GLY A 132 -7.31 4.34 -15.95
CA GLY A 132 -6.39 5.24 -15.28
C GLY A 132 -5.03 5.35 -15.97
N SER A 133 -4.00 5.54 -15.17
CA SER A 133 -2.66 5.94 -15.60
C SER A 133 -1.62 4.84 -15.43
N LEU A 134 -1.95 3.74 -14.75
CA LEU A 134 -1.01 2.65 -14.49
C LEU A 134 -1.01 1.63 -15.63
N ASP A 135 0.18 1.14 -15.99
CA ASP A 135 0.32 0.02 -16.92
C ASP A 135 0.08 -1.31 -16.19
N PHE A 136 -1.20 -1.71 -16.11
CA PHE A 136 -1.59 -2.98 -15.50
C PHE A 136 -1.08 -4.20 -16.29
N GLY A 137 -0.80 -4.07 -17.58
CA GLY A 137 -0.16 -5.13 -18.36
C GLY A 137 1.23 -5.44 -17.81
N ALA A 138 2.05 -4.40 -17.62
CA ALA A 138 3.38 -4.53 -17.03
C ALA A 138 3.32 -5.00 -15.56
N ILE A 139 2.38 -4.48 -14.76
CA ILE A 139 2.23 -4.88 -13.35
C ILE A 139 1.88 -6.37 -13.23
N VAL A 140 0.87 -6.84 -13.97
CA VAL A 140 0.46 -8.25 -13.92
C VAL A 140 1.57 -9.16 -14.47
N GLN A 141 2.23 -8.75 -15.56
CA GLN A 141 3.37 -9.49 -16.08
C GLN A 141 4.48 -9.62 -15.03
N ARG A 142 4.77 -8.54 -14.28
CA ARG A 142 5.81 -8.58 -13.25
C ARG A 142 5.48 -9.56 -12.11
N PHE A 143 4.22 -9.62 -11.70
CA PHE A 143 3.78 -10.63 -10.74
C PHE A 143 3.92 -12.06 -11.30
N ALA A 144 3.60 -12.26 -12.58
CA ALA A 144 3.76 -13.55 -13.24
C ALA A 144 5.24 -13.96 -13.34
N ASP A 145 6.16 -13.03 -13.60
CA ASP A 145 7.61 -13.29 -13.66
C ASP A 145 8.16 -13.80 -12.32
N HIS A 146 7.57 -13.37 -11.20
CA HIS A 146 7.90 -13.86 -9.85
C HIS A 146 7.04 -15.07 -9.42
N GLY A 147 6.19 -15.59 -10.28
CA GLY A 147 5.34 -16.76 -10.02
C GLY A 147 4.28 -16.53 -8.96
N TYR A 148 3.72 -15.32 -8.87
CA TYR A 148 2.66 -15.03 -7.90
C TYR A 148 1.39 -15.85 -8.18
N GLU A 149 0.91 -16.54 -7.15
CA GLU A 149 -0.35 -17.28 -7.16
C GLU A 149 -1.24 -16.74 -6.03
N GLY A 150 -2.32 -16.05 -6.39
CA GLY A 150 -3.24 -15.46 -5.42
C GLY A 150 -4.28 -14.57 -6.09
N TRP A 151 -4.99 -13.80 -5.26
CA TRP A 151 -6.09 -12.95 -5.72
C TRP A 151 -5.61 -11.56 -6.10
N PHE A 152 -6.12 -11.10 -7.25
CA PHE A 152 -6.16 -9.70 -7.65
C PHE A 152 -7.59 -9.20 -7.44
N VAL A 153 -7.76 -8.13 -6.67
CA VAL A 153 -9.08 -7.55 -6.30
C VAL A 153 -9.18 -6.08 -6.65
#